data_AF-A0A099K845-F1
#
_entry.id   AF-A0A099K845-F1
#
_cell.length_a   1.000
_cell.length_b   1.000
_cell.length_c   1.000
_cell.angle_alpha   90.00
_cell.angle_beta   90.00
_cell.angle_gamma   90.00
#
_symmetry.space_group_name_H-M   'P 1'
#
loop_
_entity.id
_entity.type
_entity.pdbx_description
1 polymer ?
#
loop_
_entity_poly.entity_id
_entity_poly.type
_entity_poly.pdbx_seq_one_letter_code
_entity_poly.pdbx_strand_id
1 'polypeptide(L)'
;MTDAEIKRGLLKCIPLALLAILIPIGAICSVFKPELEPVNVWFQRSGSLAVFFAVWIEYVLFPINDEINPTGLITSQCEKPKEKFGKYYSFFKGLGVVLALWGTIIWGYGDLL
;
A
#
# COMPACT_ATOMS: atom_id res chain seq x y z
N MET A 1 -0.75 21.59 2.25
CA MET A 1 -0.76 20.92 0.92
C MET A 1 -2.07 21.29 0.20
N THR A 2 -2.09 21.44 -1.12
CA THR A 2 -3.32 21.78 -1.86
C THR A 2 -4.23 20.55 -2.06
N ASP A 3 -5.54 20.77 -2.22
CA ASP A 3 -6.51 19.71 -2.55
C ASP A 3 -6.10 18.84 -3.74
N ALA A 4 -5.48 19.45 -4.76
CA ALA A 4 -4.99 18.76 -5.95
C ALA A 4 -3.84 17.80 -5.62
N GLU A 5 -2.95 18.19 -4.70
CA GLU A 5 -1.83 17.36 -4.24
C GLU A 5 -2.32 16.20 -3.40
N ILE A 6 -3.29 16.42 -2.49
CA ILE A 6 -3.92 15.33 -1.71
C ILE A 6 -4.56 14.32 -2.66
N LYS A 7 -5.37 14.80 -3.61
CA LYS A 7 -6.02 13.94 -4.60
C LYS A 7 -4.99 13.17 -5.43
N ARG A 8 -3.91 13.81 -5.86
CA ARG A 8 -2.83 13.16 -6.63
C ARG A 8 -2.11 12.10 -5.80
N GLY A 9 -1.88 12.35 -4.51
CA GLY A 9 -1.31 11.39 -3.57
C GLY A 9 -2.21 10.15 -3.42
N LEU A 10 -3.50 10.35 -3.18
CA LEU A 10 -4.48 9.24 -3.10
C LEU A 10 -4.58 8.46 -4.42
N LEU A 11 -4.55 9.14 -5.57
CA LEU A 11 -4.54 8.49 -6.89
C LEU A 11 -3.30 7.63 -7.11
N LYS A 12 -2.13 8.03 -6.59
CA LYS A 12 -0.90 7.21 -6.65
C LYS A 12 -1.04 5.91 -5.85
N CYS A 13 -1.87 5.87 -4.82
CA CYS A 13 -2.08 4.66 -4.02
C CYS A 13 -2.79 3.54 -4.80
N ILE A 14 -3.58 3.89 -5.83
CA ILE A 14 -4.31 2.91 -6.67
C ILE A 14 -3.36 1.96 -7.41
N PRO A 15 -2.44 2.43 -8.27
CA PRO A 15 -1.53 1.52 -8.97
C PRO A 15 -0.60 0.77 -8.01
N LEU A 16 -0.20 1.37 -6.88
CA LEU A 16 0.62 0.69 -5.87
C LEU A 16 -0.15 -0.49 -5.22
N ALA A 17 -1.42 -0.28 -4.85
CA ALA A 17 -2.27 -1.34 -4.31
C ALA A 17 -2.51 -2.45 -5.34
N LEU A 18 -2.74 -2.08 -6.61
CA LEU A 18 -2.89 -3.05 -7.69
C LEU A 18 -1.61 -3.88 -7.87
N LEU A 19 -0.43 -3.25 -7.88
CA LEU A 19 0.85 -3.97 -7.97
C LEU A 19 1.06 -4.91 -6.78
N ALA A 20 0.76 -4.44 -5.56
CA ALA A 20 0.88 -5.26 -4.36
C ALA A 20 0.06 -6.56 -4.46
N ILE A 21 -1.14 -6.51 -5.06
CA ILE A 21 -2.04 -7.67 -5.23
C ILE A 21 -1.67 -8.51 -6.46
N LEU A 22 -1.43 -7.87 -7.61
CA LEU A 22 -1.23 -8.56 -8.88
C LEU A 22 0.09 -9.30 -8.94
N ILE A 23 1.12 -8.86 -8.22
CA ILE A 23 2.43 -9.51 -8.23
C ILE A 23 2.36 -10.94 -7.66
N PRO A 24 1.81 -11.19 -6.46
CA PRO A 24 1.68 -12.56 -5.97
C PRO A 24 0.71 -13.42 -6.79
N ILE A 25 -0.36 -12.83 -7.34
CA ILE A 25 -1.27 -13.52 -8.28
C ILE A 25 -0.54 -13.90 -9.57
N GLY A 26 0.33 -13.04 -10.10
CA GLY A 26 1.16 -13.36 -11.24
C GLY A 26 2.17 -14.47 -10.90
N ALA A 27 2.76 -14.41 -9.71
CA ALA A 27 3.77 -15.38 -9.28
C ALA A 27 3.20 -16.81 -9.16
N ILE A 28 1.97 -16.98 -8.65
CA ILE A 28 1.33 -18.30 -8.61
C ILE A 28 1.02 -18.85 -10.01
N CYS A 29 0.77 -17.95 -10.98
CA CYS A 29 0.60 -18.28 -12.41
C CYS A 29 1.94 -18.43 -13.16
N SER A 30 3.08 -18.49 -12.45
CA SER A 30 4.43 -18.59 -13.02
C SER A 30 4.88 -17.41 -13.89
N VAL A 31 4.22 -16.25 -13.77
CA VAL A 31 4.62 -15.04 -14.49
C VAL A 31 6.00 -14.57 -14.01
N PHE A 32 6.90 -14.29 -14.94
CA PHE A 32 8.30 -13.91 -14.69
C PHE A 32 9.09 -14.87 -13.79
N LYS A 33 8.64 -16.12 -13.64
CA LYS A 33 9.33 -17.14 -12.84
C LYS A 33 10.65 -17.54 -13.51
N PRO A 34 11.78 -17.55 -12.80
CA PRO A 34 13.02 -18.13 -13.30
C PRO A 34 12.87 -19.62 -13.63
N GLU A 35 13.51 -20.12 -14.68
CA GLU A 35 13.40 -21.53 -15.11
C GLU A 35 13.85 -22.51 -14.02
N LEU A 36 14.88 -22.13 -13.27
CA LEU A 36 15.53 -22.94 -12.24
C LEU A 36 14.82 -22.91 -10.88
N GLU A 37 13.80 -22.07 -10.69
CA GLU A 37 13.08 -21.96 -9.41
C GLU A 37 11.72 -22.67 -9.48
N PRO A 38 11.35 -23.43 -8.44
CA PRO A 38 10.01 -24.00 -8.36
C PRO A 38 8.98 -22.89 -8.06
N VAL A 39 7.73 -23.11 -8.49
CA VAL A 39 6.66 -22.10 -8.45
C VAL A 39 6.36 -21.62 -7.02
N ASN A 40 6.41 -22.54 -6.05
CA ASN A 40 6.20 -22.23 -4.63
C ASN A 40 7.24 -21.23 -4.10
N VAL A 41 8.54 -21.44 -4.40
CA VAL A 41 9.62 -20.53 -3.98
C VAL A 41 9.46 -19.16 -4.64
N TRP A 42 9.11 -19.12 -5.92
CA TRP A 42 8.85 -17.85 -6.61
C TRP A 42 7.67 -17.08 -6.03
N PHE A 43 6.56 -17.78 -5.74
CA PHE A 43 5.40 -17.21 -5.07
C PHE A 43 5.75 -16.63 -3.69
N GLN A 44 6.53 -17.34 -2.88
CA GLN A 44 6.96 -16.85 -1.57
C GLN A 44 7.75 -15.54 -1.67
N ARG A 45 8.73 -15.46 -2.59
CA ARG A 45 9.55 -14.25 -2.79
C ARG A 45 8.74 -13.05 -3.26
N SER A 46 7.68 -13.29 -4.02
CA SER A 46 6.75 -12.24 -4.47
C SER A 46 6.09 -11.48 -3.31
N GLY A 47 5.99 -12.09 -2.13
CA GLY A 47 5.48 -11.46 -0.92
C GLY A 47 6.30 -10.23 -0.52
N SER A 48 7.63 -10.25 -0.70
CA SER A 48 8.50 -9.09 -0.40
C SER A 48 8.18 -7.87 -1.28
N LEU A 49 7.83 -8.10 -2.55
CA LEU A 49 7.38 -7.04 -3.46
C LEU A 49 6.01 -6.50 -3.05
N ALA A 50 5.09 -7.38 -2.63
CA ALA A 50 3.79 -6.94 -2.10
C ALA A 50 3.96 -6.05 -0.86
N VAL A 51 4.83 -6.43 0.08
CA VAL A 51 5.19 -5.60 1.25
C VAL A 51 5.80 -4.27 0.82
N PHE A 52 6.73 -4.28 -0.13
CA PHE A 52 7.36 -3.05 -0.63
C PHE A 52 6.34 -2.04 -1.15
N PHE A 53 5.40 -2.46 -2.00
CA PHE A 53 4.36 -1.56 -2.51
C PHE A 53 3.37 -1.13 -1.43
N ALA A 54 3.07 -1.99 -0.46
CA ALA A 54 2.24 -1.65 0.69
C ALA A 54 2.88 -0.56 1.56
N VAL A 55 4.17 -0.67 1.86
CA VAL A 55 4.94 0.35 2.59
C VAL A 55 5.05 1.64 1.77
N TRP A 56 5.12 1.55 0.43
CA TRP A 56 5.10 2.74 -0.42
C TRP A 56 3.76 3.48 -0.33
N ILE A 57 2.63 2.79 -0.18
CA ILE A 57 1.34 3.44 0.11
C ILE A 57 1.44 4.24 1.42
N GLU A 58 1.94 3.65 2.50
CA GLU A 58 2.15 4.35 3.78
C GLU A 58 3.05 5.58 3.62
N TYR A 59 4.14 5.46 2.86
CA TYR A 59 5.03 6.59 2.56
C TYR A 59 4.32 7.73 1.82
N VAL A 60 3.44 7.42 0.86
CA VAL A 60 2.64 8.43 0.15
C VAL A 60 1.59 9.06 1.06
N LEU A 61 1.00 8.29 1.97
CA LEU A 61 -0.02 8.76 2.90
C LEU A 61 0.56 9.56 4.08
N PHE A 62 1.84 9.37 4.41
CA PHE A 62 2.50 10.04 5.53
C PHE A 62 2.33 11.57 5.51
N PRO A 63 2.73 12.31 4.46
CA PRO A 63 2.53 13.76 4.40
C PRO A 63 1.04 14.18 4.29
N ILE A 64 0.16 13.28 3.83
CA ILE A 64 -1.29 13.55 3.75
C ILE A 64 -1.92 13.49 5.14
N ASN A 65 -1.39 12.66 6.04
CA ASN A 65 -1.88 12.54 7.41
C ASN A 65 -1.79 13.86 8.16
N ASP A 66 -0.70 14.60 8.00
CA ASP A 66 -0.47 15.86 8.71
C ASP A 66 -1.49 16.95 8.30
N GLU A 67 -2.00 16.86 7.08
CA GLU A 67 -3.02 17.76 6.54
C GLU A 67 -4.45 17.36 6.95
N ILE A 68 -4.72 16.06 7.07
CA ILE A 68 -6.04 15.52 7.43
C ILE A 68 -6.23 15.46 8.95
N ASN A 69 -5.16 15.23 9.70
CA ASN A 69 -5.14 15.15 11.15
C ASN A 69 -4.09 16.13 11.72
N PRO A 70 -4.26 17.44 11.52
CA PRO A 70 -3.32 18.42 12.05
C PRO A 70 -3.29 18.34 13.58
N THR A 71 -2.08 18.25 14.13
CA THR A 71 -1.84 18.29 15.58
C THR A 71 -1.67 19.75 16.00
N GLY A 72 -2.66 20.35 16.67
CA GLY A 72 -2.61 21.75 17.11
C GLY A 72 -3.97 22.45 17.18
N LEU A 73 -3.97 23.79 17.11
CA LEU A 73 -5.19 24.63 17.09
C LEU A 73 -6.01 24.32 15.83
N ILE A 74 -7.11 23.58 16.02
CA ILE A 74 -8.04 23.22 14.96
C ILE A 74 -8.81 24.48 14.56
N THR A 75 -8.45 25.06 13.42
CA THR A 75 -9.24 26.13 12.78
C THR A 75 -10.21 25.51 11.78
N SER A 76 -11.33 26.18 11.48
CA SER A 76 -12.36 25.69 10.54
C SER A 76 -11.84 25.43 9.11
N GLN A 77 -10.63 25.90 8.77
CA GLN A 77 -9.96 25.57 7.52
C GLN A 77 -9.36 24.16 7.49
N CYS A 78 -9.04 23.60 8.66
CA CYS A 78 -8.51 22.23 8.82
C CYS A 78 -9.59 21.14 8.72
N GLU A 79 -10.88 21.48 8.90
CA GLU A 79 -11.97 20.49 8.81
C GLU A 79 -12.31 20.13 7.36
N LYS A 80 -12.14 21.06 6.41
CA LYS A 80 -12.53 20.86 5.00
C LYS A 80 -11.77 19.71 4.31
N PRO A 81 -10.43 19.57 4.44
CA PRO A 81 -9.71 18.44 3.84
C PRO A 81 -10.09 17.10 4.47
N LYS A 82 -10.33 17.08 5.79
CA LYS A 82 -10.70 15.88 6.54
C LYS A 82 -12.07 15.35 6.13
N GLU A 83 -13.09 16.22 6.03
CA GLU A 83 -14.42 15.80 5.56
C GLU A 83 -14.40 15.26 4.13
N LYS A 84 -13.61 15.89 3.26
CA LYS A 84 -13.56 15.57 1.82
C LYS A 84 -12.74 14.31 1.51
N PHE A 85 -11.58 14.15 2.14
CA PHE A 85 -10.62 13.10 1.80
C PHE A 85 -10.43 12.06 2.91
N GLY A 86 -10.93 12.29 4.12
CA GLY A 86 -10.67 11.43 5.28
C GLY A 86 -11.11 9.98 5.07
N LYS A 87 -12.24 9.73 4.41
CA LYS A 87 -12.71 8.36 4.09
C LYS A 87 -11.73 7.64 3.16
N TYR A 88 -11.29 8.30 2.10
CA TYR A 88 -10.34 7.72 1.13
C TYR A 88 -8.96 7.51 1.77
N TYR A 89 -8.48 8.47 2.55
CA TYR A 89 -7.25 8.34 3.33
C TYR A 89 -7.31 7.14 4.28
N SER A 90 -8.38 7.03 5.08
CA SER A 90 -8.55 5.92 6.03
C SER A 90 -8.65 4.57 5.32
N PHE A 91 -9.29 4.52 4.14
CA PHE A 91 -9.35 3.32 3.32
C PHE A 91 -7.97 2.89 2.84
N PHE A 92 -7.19 3.78 2.22
CA PHE A 92 -5.85 3.44 1.72
C PHE A 92 -4.86 3.12 2.85
N LYS A 93 -4.98 3.78 4.00
CA LYS A 93 -4.19 3.46 5.20
C LYS A 93 -4.48 2.05 5.70
N GLY A 94 -5.76 1.71 5.87
CA GLY A 94 -6.15 0.36 6.27
C GLY A 94 -5.71 -0.70 5.24
N LEU A 95 -5.89 -0.39 3.95
CA LEU A 95 -5.48 -1.24 2.85
C LEU A 95 -3.95 -1.47 2.83
N GLY A 96 -3.15 -0.42 3.03
CA GLY A 96 -1.69 -0.50 3.12
C GLY A 96 -1.24 -1.48 4.20
N VAL A 97 -1.78 -1.34 5.42
CA VAL A 97 -1.50 -2.27 6.53
C VAL A 97 -1.89 -3.71 6.18
N VAL A 98 -3.10 -3.93 5.64
CA VAL A 98 -3.56 -5.28 5.27
C VAL A 98 -2.67 -5.91 4.20
N LEU A 99 -2.28 -5.14 3.18
CA LEU A 99 -1.40 -5.62 2.11
C LEU A 99 0.01 -5.94 2.64
N ALA A 100 0.54 -5.14 3.57
CA ALA A 100 1.83 -5.39 4.20
C ALA A 100 1.79 -6.68 5.04
N LEU A 101 0.73 -6.89 5.84
CA LEU A 101 0.54 -8.12 6.59
C LEU A 101 0.43 -9.34 5.66
N TRP A 102 -0.38 -9.24 4.60
CA TRP A 102 -0.56 -10.32 3.64
C TRP A 102 0.72 -10.67 2.90
N GLY A 103 1.47 -9.68 2.41
CA GLY A 103 2.78 -9.90 1.78
C GLY A 103 3.79 -10.52 2.74
N THR A 104 3.76 -10.11 4.01
CA THR A 104 4.62 -10.68 5.06
C THR A 104 4.28 -12.13 5.35
N ILE A 105 3.00 -12.51 5.32
CA ILE A 105 2.58 -13.91 5.48
C ILE A 105 3.09 -14.76 4.31
N ILE A 106 2.93 -14.29 3.06
CA ILE A 106 3.42 -15.01 1.87
C ILE A 106 4.93 -15.20 1.94
N TRP A 107 5.66 -14.14 2.29
CA TRP A 107 7.11 -14.17 2.33
C TRP A 107 7.63 -14.96 3.54
N GLY A 108 7.17 -14.65 4.75
CA GLY A 108 7.64 -15.27 5.99
C GLY A 108 7.23 -16.74 6.14
N TYR A 109 6.10 -17.18 5.58
CA TYR A 109 5.77 -18.61 5.53
C TYR A 109 6.70 -19.36 4.57
N GLY A 110 7.23 -18.68 3.56
CA GLY A 110 8.19 -19.27 2.64
C GLY A 110 9.54 -19.57 3.26
N ASP A 111 10.02 -18.70 4.15
CA ASP A 111 11.27 -18.92 4.87
C ASP A 111 11.22 -20.12 5.84
N LEU A 112 10.02 -20.64 6.16
CA LEU A 112 9.82 -21.78 7.06
C LEU A 112 9.79 -23.14 6.36
N LEU A 113 9.73 -23.18 5.02
CA LEU A 113 9.61 -24.40 4.20
C LEU A 113 10.86 -24.66 3.36
#